data_AF-A0A5B8N018-F1
#
_entry.id   AF-A0A5B8N018-F1
#
_cell.length_a   1.000
_cell.length_b   1.000
_cell.length_c   1.000
_cell.angle_alpha   90.00
_cell.angle_beta   90.00
_cell.angle_gamma   90.00
#
_symmetry.space_group_name_H-M   'P 1'
#
loop_
_entity.id
_entity.type
_entity.pdbx_description
1 polymer ?
#
loop_
_entity_poly.entity_id
_entity_poly.type
_entity_poly.pdbx_seq_one_letter_code
_entity_poly.pdbx_strand_id
1 'polypeptide(L)'
;MDSDKFTVADNTGNTAIAGTLGVTGDTTVTGATVLNGGLTMDSDKFTVADDSGNTAIAGTLGVTGDTTVTGATVLNGGLTMDSDKFTVADDSGNTAIAGTLGVTGDTTVTGATVLNGGLTMDSDKFTVADNTGNTAIAGTLGVTGDTTVTGATVLNGGLTMDSDKFTVADDSGNTAIAGTLGVTGDTTVTGATVLNGGLTMDSDKFTVADGSGNTAIAGTLGVTGDTTVTGATVLNGGLTMDSDKFTVADNTGNTAIAGTLGVTGDTTVTGATVLNGGLTMDSDKFTVADDSGNTAIADLVLHMSCCSS
;
A
#
# COMPACT_ATOMS: atom_id res chain seq x y z
N MET A 1 -86.98 -65.70 -35.88
CA MET A 1 -85.82 -64.82 -35.68
C MET A 1 -86.23 -63.46 -36.19
N ASP A 2 -86.00 -62.42 -35.42
CA ASP A 2 -86.12 -61.05 -35.89
C ASP A 2 -84.99 -60.83 -36.90
N SER A 3 -85.30 -60.88 -38.21
CA SER A 3 -84.33 -61.01 -39.30
C SER A 3 -83.38 -59.82 -39.42
N ASP A 4 -83.67 -58.74 -38.70
CA ASP A 4 -83.00 -57.45 -38.89
C ASP A 4 -81.87 -57.22 -37.87
N LYS A 5 -81.71 -58.12 -36.88
CA LYS A 5 -80.73 -57.97 -35.78
C LYS A 5 -79.40 -58.69 -35.99
N PHE A 6 -79.39 -59.75 -36.80
CA PHE A 6 -78.18 -60.50 -37.20
C PHE A 6 -78.32 -60.90 -38.67
N THR A 7 -77.50 -60.32 -39.54
CA THR A 7 -77.54 -60.63 -40.98
C THR A 7 -76.15 -61.02 -41.47
N VAL A 8 -76.10 -62.04 -42.34
CA VAL A 8 -74.88 -62.44 -43.05
C VAL A 8 -75.14 -62.24 -44.53
N ALA A 9 -74.30 -61.45 -45.21
CA ALA A 9 -74.45 -61.20 -46.63
C ALA A 9 -73.84 -62.35 -47.46
N ASP A 10 -74.69 -63.10 -48.18
CA ASP A 10 -74.30 -64.33 -48.90
C ASP A 10 -73.14 -64.15 -49.88
N ASN A 11 -72.98 -62.96 -50.48
CA ASN A 11 -71.95 -62.67 -51.48
C ASN A 11 -70.60 -62.21 -50.89
N THR A 12 -70.56 -61.83 -49.61
CA THR A 12 -69.35 -61.25 -48.98
C THR A 12 -68.96 -61.93 -47.67
N GLY A 13 -69.88 -62.68 -47.04
CA GLY A 13 -69.71 -63.22 -45.69
C GLY A 13 -69.77 -62.16 -44.59
N ASN A 14 -70.07 -60.90 -44.91
CA ASN A 14 -70.12 -59.82 -43.94
C ASN A 14 -71.26 -60.05 -42.96
N THR A 15 -70.96 -59.95 -41.66
CA THR A 15 -71.93 -60.11 -40.58
C THR A 15 -72.27 -58.74 -39.99
N ALA A 16 -73.55 -58.38 -39.92
CA ALA A 16 -74.03 -57.20 -39.20
C ALA A 16 -74.83 -57.61 -37.96
N ILE A 17 -74.53 -56.99 -36.82
CA ILE A 17 -75.17 -57.26 -35.53
C ILE A 17 -75.68 -55.92 -34.99
N ALA A 18 -77.00 -55.76 -34.88
CA ALA A 18 -77.61 -54.51 -34.41
C ALA A 18 -77.57 -54.36 -32.87
N GLY A 19 -77.22 -55.43 -32.15
CA GLY A 19 -77.03 -55.44 -30.70
C GLY A 19 -75.56 -55.64 -30.28
N THR A 20 -75.33 -55.96 -29.02
CA THR A 20 -73.98 -56.27 -28.51
C THR A 20 -73.53 -57.65 -28.96
N LEU A 21 -72.32 -57.74 -29.51
CA LEU A 21 -71.63 -59.01 -29.72
C LEU A 21 -70.78 -59.35 -28.50
N GLY A 22 -71.16 -60.39 -27.75
CA GLY A 22 -70.31 -60.97 -26.70
C GLY A 22 -69.45 -62.10 -27.25
N VAL A 23 -68.13 -62.02 -27.05
CA VAL A 23 -67.19 -63.09 -27.41
C VAL A 23 -66.41 -63.48 -26.15
N THR A 24 -66.43 -64.76 -25.78
CA THR A 24 -65.81 -65.26 -24.54
C THR A 24 -64.47 -65.97 -24.76
N GLY A 25 -64.02 -66.09 -26.01
CA GLY A 25 -62.73 -66.67 -26.38
C GLY A 25 -61.87 -65.68 -27.15
N ASP A 26 -60.68 -66.13 -27.55
CA ASP A 26 -59.75 -65.32 -28.33
C ASP A 26 -60.40 -64.87 -29.65
N THR A 27 -60.28 -63.58 -29.94
CA THR A 27 -60.75 -63.00 -31.20
C THR A 27 -59.54 -62.53 -32.00
N THR A 28 -59.35 -63.08 -33.20
CA THR A 28 -58.34 -62.59 -34.14
C THR A 28 -59.00 -61.68 -35.16
N VAL A 29 -58.59 -60.41 -35.19
CA VAL A 29 -59.01 -59.45 -36.23
C VAL A 29 -57.82 -59.19 -37.15
N THR A 30 -57.92 -59.59 -38.41
CA THR A 30 -56.81 -59.51 -39.38
C THR A 30 -56.82 -58.21 -40.20
N GLY A 31 -57.53 -57.18 -39.74
CA GLY A 31 -57.69 -55.90 -40.44
C GLY A 31 -57.86 -54.71 -39.49
N ALA A 32 -58.03 -53.52 -40.06
CA ALA A 32 -58.31 -52.32 -39.28
C ALA A 32 -59.65 -52.46 -38.55
N THR A 33 -59.65 -52.18 -37.25
CA THR A 33 -60.88 -52.12 -36.45
C THR A 33 -61.23 -50.66 -36.25
N VAL A 34 -62.44 -50.26 -36.62
CA VAL A 34 -63.00 -48.94 -36.27
C VAL A 34 -63.90 -49.15 -35.07
N LEU A 35 -63.51 -48.60 -33.92
CA LEU A 35 -64.33 -48.56 -32.71
C LEU A 35 -64.89 -47.14 -32.59
N ASN A 36 -66.22 -47.01 -32.61
CA ASN A 36 -66.92 -45.73 -32.34
C ASN A 36 -67.20 -45.54 -30.83
N GLY A 37 -66.51 -46.29 -29.99
CA GLY A 37 -66.53 -46.18 -28.54
C GLY A 37 -65.12 -46.45 -28.02
N GLY A 38 -64.87 -46.12 -26.74
CA GLY A 38 -63.55 -46.32 -26.14
C GLY A 38 -63.06 -47.78 -26.20
N LEU A 39 -61.74 -47.96 -26.20
CA LEU A 39 -61.09 -49.27 -26.13
C LEU A 39 -60.60 -49.50 -24.70
N THR A 40 -60.99 -50.63 -24.08
CA THR A 40 -60.46 -51.07 -22.79
C THR A 40 -59.92 -52.49 -22.95
N MET A 41 -58.63 -52.68 -22.68
CA MET A 41 -58.00 -53.99 -22.65
C MET A 41 -57.65 -54.37 -21.21
N ASP A 42 -57.96 -55.62 -20.84
CA ASP A 42 -57.72 -56.18 -19.51
C ASP A 42 -58.26 -55.26 -18.39
N SER A 43 -59.53 -54.88 -18.54
CA SER A 43 -60.40 -54.06 -17.68
C SER A 43 -59.92 -52.63 -17.31
N ASP A 44 -58.62 -52.35 -17.27
CA ASP A 44 -58.07 -51.04 -16.88
C ASP A 44 -56.59 -50.80 -17.27
N LYS A 45 -55.85 -51.81 -17.72
CA LYS A 45 -54.39 -51.66 -17.95
C LYS A 45 -54.04 -50.79 -19.15
N PHE A 46 -54.89 -50.80 -20.17
CA PHE A 46 -54.80 -49.92 -21.33
C PHE A 46 -56.21 -49.45 -21.71
N THR A 47 -56.43 -48.14 -21.61
CA THR A 47 -57.70 -47.51 -21.98
C THR A 47 -57.49 -46.35 -22.93
N VAL A 48 -58.30 -46.26 -23.98
CA VAL A 48 -58.39 -45.09 -24.87
C VAL A 48 -59.77 -44.46 -24.68
N ALA A 49 -59.81 -43.22 -24.20
CA ALA A 49 -61.05 -42.48 -24.01
C ALA A 49 -61.65 -42.04 -25.36
N ASP A 50 -62.96 -42.21 -25.51
CA ASP A 50 -63.69 -41.96 -26.76
C ASP A 50 -63.63 -40.48 -27.19
N ASP A 51 -63.95 -39.57 -26.27
CA ASP A 51 -64.08 -38.14 -26.58
C ASP A 51 -62.74 -37.40 -26.77
N SER A 52 -61.65 -37.90 -26.18
CA SER A 52 -60.35 -37.20 -26.15
C SER A 52 -59.20 -37.95 -26.81
N GLY A 53 -59.33 -39.26 -27.04
CA GLY A 53 -58.23 -40.12 -27.46
C GLY A 53 -57.14 -40.31 -26.39
N ASN A 54 -57.35 -39.79 -25.16
CA ASN A 54 -56.38 -39.92 -24.09
C ASN A 54 -56.15 -41.40 -23.77
N THR A 55 -54.89 -41.79 -23.75
CA THR A 55 -54.48 -43.15 -23.40
C THR A 55 -54.02 -43.20 -21.95
N ALA A 56 -54.55 -44.13 -21.17
CA ALA A 56 -54.01 -44.46 -19.84
C ALA A 56 -53.33 -45.83 -19.89
N ILE A 57 -52.12 -45.91 -19.35
CA ILE A 57 -51.31 -47.12 -19.26
C ILE A 57 -50.93 -47.30 -17.79
N ALA A 58 -51.49 -48.31 -17.13
CA ALA A 58 -51.22 -48.56 -15.70
C ALA A 58 -49.82 -49.17 -15.47
N GLY A 59 -49.24 -49.79 -16.50
CA GLY A 59 -47.89 -50.35 -16.49
C GLY A 59 -46.82 -49.40 -17.05
N THR A 60 -45.69 -49.95 -17.46
CA THR A 60 -44.61 -49.19 -18.11
C THR A 60 -44.88 -49.05 -19.60
N LEU A 61 -44.84 -47.81 -20.12
CA LEU A 61 -44.75 -47.55 -21.54
C LEU A 61 -43.28 -47.55 -21.97
N GLY A 62 -42.86 -48.59 -22.71
CA GLY A 62 -41.56 -48.61 -23.38
C GLY A 62 -41.68 -48.02 -24.78
N VAL A 63 -40.85 -47.03 -25.12
CA VAL A 63 -40.74 -46.47 -26.47
C VAL A 63 -39.31 -46.65 -26.96
N THR A 64 -39.12 -47.34 -28.08
CA THR A 64 -37.79 -47.67 -28.65
C THR A 64 -37.32 -46.70 -29.73
N GLY A 65 -38.14 -45.70 -30.06
CA GLY A 65 -37.81 -44.65 -31.03
C GLY A 65 -37.98 -43.26 -30.43
N ASP A 66 -37.75 -42.24 -31.25
CA ASP A 66 -37.90 -40.86 -30.84
C ASP A 66 -39.36 -40.57 -30.46
N THR A 67 -39.54 -39.92 -29.31
CA THR A 67 -40.85 -39.48 -28.83
C THR A 67 -40.89 -37.96 -28.83
N THR A 68 -41.83 -37.38 -29.57
CA THR A 68 -42.12 -35.95 -29.50
C THR A 68 -43.30 -35.74 -28.55
N VAL A 69 -43.08 -35.06 -27.44
CA VAL A 69 -44.14 -34.59 -26.55
C VAL A 69 -44.29 -33.09 -26.76
N THR A 70 -45.48 -32.65 -27.16
CA THR A 70 -45.82 -31.23 -27.23
C THR A 70 -46.48 -30.81 -25.93
N GLY A 71 -45.96 -29.75 -25.30
CA GLY A 71 -46.47 -29.22 -24.02
C GLY A 71 -45.70 -29.68 -22.78
N ALA A 72 -46.27 -29.42 -21.60
CA ALA A 72 -45.62 -29.71 -20.32
C ALA A 72 -45.64 -31.21 -20.00
N THR A 73 -44.51 -31.73 -19.55
CA THR A 73 -44.39 -33.11 -19.03
C THR A 73 -44.15 -33.04 -17.52
N VAL A 74 -44.93 -33.82 -16.75
CA VAL A 74 -44.70 -34.03 -15.32
C VAL A 74 -44.16 -35.43 -15.11
N LEU A 75 -42.92 -35.55 -14.66
CA LEU A 75 -42.32 -36.81 -14.25
C LEU A 75 -42.29 -36.88 -12.72
N ASN A 76 -42.91 -37.91 -12.14
CA ASN A 76 -42.85 -38.17 -10.69
C ASN A 76 -41.57 -38.92 -10.28
N GLY A 77 -40.70 -39.27 -11.24
CA GLY A 77 -39.38 -39.90 -11.02
C GLY A 77 -38.24 -39.03 -11.56
N GLY A 78 -37.01 -39.56 -11.51
CA GLY A 78 -35.85 -38.90 -12.12
C GLY A 78 -35.87 -38.98 -13.64
N LEU A 79 -35.22 -38.02 -14.30
CA LEU A 79 -34.89 -38.06 -15.72
C LEU A 79 -33.43 -38.50 -15.86
N THR A 80 -33.19 -39.60 -16.57
CA THR A 80 -31.83 -40.00 -16.99
C THR A 80 -31.76 -39.88 -18.51
N MET A 81 -30.83 -39.09 -18.99
CA MET A 81 -30.52 -38.94 -20.42
C MET A 81 -29.16 -39.60 -20.69
N ASP A 82 -28.92 -40.06 -21.91
CA ASP A 82 -27.55 -40.40 -22.33
C ASP A 82 -26.63 -39.20 -22.11
N SER A 83 -25.34 -39.47 -21.86
CA SER A 83 -24.30 -38.44 -21.81
C SER A 83 -24.46 -37.50 -23.02
N ASP A 84 -24.51 -36.19 -22.74
CA ASP A 84 -24.50 -35.10 -23.73
C ASP A 84 -25.85 -34.72 -24.39
N LYS A 85 -27.01 -35.25 -23.95
CA LYS A 85 -28.31 -35.00 -24.62
C LYS A 85 -29.34 -34.17 -23.85
N PHE A 86 -29.02 -33.63 -22.67
CA PHE A 86 -29.94 -32.73 -21.98
C PHE A 86 -29.78 -31.28 -22.47
N THR A 87 -30.60 -30.89 -23.45
CA THR A 87 -30.67 -29.52 -23.96
C THR A 87 -32.02 -28.92 -23.61
N VAL A 88 -32.03 -27.81 -22.87
CA VAL A 88 -33.25 -27.03 -22.59
C VAL A 88 -33.34 -25.92 -23.63
N ALA A 89 -34.15 -26.13 -24.67
CA ALA A 89 -34.41 -25.13 -25.71
C ALA A 89 -35.90 -24.74 -25.71
N ASP A 90 -36.17 -23.47 -25.36
CA ASP A 90 -37.43 -22.74 -25.50
C ASP A 90 -37.12 -21.23 -25.40
N ASP A 91 -38.11 -20.35 -25.61
CA ASP A 91 -37.98 -18.88 -25.69
C ASP A 91 -37.22 -18.22 -24.51
N SER A 92 -37.07 -18.89 -23.35
CA SER A 92 -36.27 -18.40 -22.20
C SER A 92 -35.09 -19.27 -21.76
N GLY A 93 -35.07 -20.58 -22.06
CA GLY A 93 -33.98 -21.50 -21.67
C GLY A 93 -33.69 -21.65 -20.16
N ASN A 94 -34.52 -21.09 -19.28
CA ASN A 94 -34.26 -21.06 -17.84
C ASN A 94 -34.44 -22.44 -17.18
N THR A 95 -33.45 -22.87 -16.39
CA THR A 95 -33.54 -24.08 -15.57
C THR A 95 -33.52 -23.72 -14.08
N ALA A 96 -34.55 -24.09 -13.33
CA ALA A 96 -34.59 -23.95 -11.88
C ALA A 96 -34.17 -25.26 -11.22
N ILE A 97 -33.12 -25.23 -10.40
CA ILE A 97 -32.59 -26.41 -9.70
C ILE A 97 -32.75 -26.15 -8.19
N ALA A 98 -33.70 -26.84 -7.55
CA ALA A 98 -33.91 -26.71 -6.11
C ALA A 98 -32.85 -27.43 -5.27
N GLY A 99 -32.13 -28.38 -5.88
CA GLY A 99 -31.02 -29.11 -5.26
C GLY A 99 -29.65 -28.53 -5.64
N THR A 100 -28.61 -29.35 -5.51
CA THR A 100 -27.26 -29.00 -5.95
C THR A 100 -27.09 -29.26 -7.44
N LEU A 101 -26.52 -28.30 -8.17
CA LEU A 101 -25.99 -28.52 -9.51
C LEU A 101 -24.50 -28.89 -9.40
N GLY A 102 -24.15 -30.13 -9.72
CA GLY A 102 -22.76 -30.54 -9.90
C GLY A 102 -22.37 -30.39 -11.37
N VAL A 103 -21.29 -29.66 -11.66
CA VAL A 103 -20.74 -29.53 -13.01
C VAL A 103 -19.33 -30.11 -13.02
N THR A 104 -19.09 -31.08 -13.91
CA THR A 104 -17.77 -31.62 -14.20
C THR A 104 -17.28 -31.03 -15.52
N GLY A 105 -16.18 -30.27 -15.50
CA GLY A 105 -15.64 -29.58 -16.67
C GLY A 105 -15.83 -28.07 -16.63
N ASP A 106 -15.47 -27.40 -17.72
CA ASP A 106 -15.48 -25.95 -17.81
C ASP A 106 -16.92 -25.42 -17.94
N THR A 107 -17.25 -24.40 -17.14
CA THR A 107 -18.53 -23.69 -17.22
C THR A 107 -18.29 -22.26 -17.70
N THR A 108 -18.99 -21.84 -18.75
CA THR A 108 -19.03 -20.43 -19.16
C THR A 108 -20.33 -19.80 -18.68
N VAL A 109 -20.22 -18.77 -17.84
CA VAL A 109 -21.37 -17.95 -17.42
C VAL A 109 -21.25 -16.58 -18.10
N THR A 110 -22.22 -16.25 -18.94
CA THR A 110 -22.34 -14.93 -19.56
C THR A 110 -23.25 -14.05 -18.70
N GLY A 111 -22.70 -13.00 -18.10
CA GLY A 111 -23.45 -12.04 -17.28
C GLY A 111 -23.09 -12.06 -15.79
N ALA A 112 -23.93 -11.41 -14.98
CA ALA A 112 -23.73 -11.33 -13.54
C ALA A 112 -24.10 -12.65 -12.86
N THR A 113 -23.27 -13.10 -11.92
CA THR A 113 -23.55 -14.24 -11.05
C THR A 113 -23.70 -13.74 -9.63
N VAL A 114 -24.73 -14.22 -8.92
CA VAL A 114 -24.93 -13.96 -7.49
C VAL A 114 -24.66 -15.25 -6.73
N LEU A 115 -23.66 -15.25 -5.85
CA LEU A 115 -23.31 -16.36 -4.98
C LEU A 115 -23.56 -15.94 -3.53
N ASN A 116 -24.50 -16.59 -2.84
CA ASN A 116 -24.89 -16.31 -1.46
C ASN A 116 -24.26 -17.29 -0.44
N GLY A 117 -23.14 -17.91 -0.79
CA GLY A 117 -22.44 -18.89 0.06
C GLY A 117 -20.92 -18.72 0.03
N GLY A 118 -20.45 -17.53 -0.34
CA GLY A 118 -19.05 -17.27 -0.67
C GLY A 118 -18.61 -17.87 -2.01
N LEU A 119 -17.33 -17.72 -2.30
CA LEU A 119 -16.67 -18.25 -3.50
C LEU A 119 -15.36 -18.91 -3.08
N THR A 120 -15.08 -20.11 -3.59
CA THR A 120 -13.81 -20.81 -3.41
C THR A 120 -13.36 -21.36 -4.75
N MET A 121 -12.20 -20.91 -5.23
CA MET A 121 -11.58 -21.41 -6.46
C MET A 121 -10.27 -22.12 -6.15
N ASP A 122 -10.06 -23.25 -6.84
CA ASP A 122 -8.90 -24.13 -6.67
C ASP A 122 -8.62 -24.46 -5.19
N SER A 123 -9.67 -24.94 -4.51
CA SER A 123 -9.75 -25.30 -3.09
C SER A 123 -9.45 -24.19 -2.05
N ASP A 124 -8.43 -23.38 -2.26
CA ASP A 124 -7.97 -22.35 -1.32
C ASP A 124 -7.19 -21.17 -1.94
N LYS A 125 -6.94 -21.17 -3.26
CA LYS A 125 -6.09 -20.14 -3.88
C LYS A 125 -6.75 -18.77 -3.98
N PHE A 126 -8.06 -18.75 -4.17
CA PHE A 126 -8.88 -17.55 -4.14
C PHE A 126 -10.19 -17.85 -3.41
N THR A 127 -10.41 -17.18 -2.28
CA THR A 127 -11.64 -17.32 -1.51
C THR A 127 -12.26 -15.95 -1.22
N VAL A 128 -13.59 -15.89 -1.22
CA VAL A 128 -14.38 -14.73 -0.76
C VAL A 128 -15.33 -15.21 0.33
N ALA A 129 -15.15 -14.71 1.54
CA ALA A 129 -15.97 -15.09 2.69
C ALA A 129 -17.35 -14.44 2.64
N ASP A 130 -18.40 -15.25 2.70
CA ASP A 130 -19.81 -14.81 2.53
C ASP A 130 -20.20 -13.64 3.43
N ASN A 131 -19.97 -13.77 4.74
CA ASN A 131 -20.46 -12.79 5.72
C ASN A 131 -19.67 -11.46 5.74
N THR A 132 -18.48 -11.42 5.15
CA THR A 132 -17.54 -10.28 5.30
C THR A 132 -17.08 -9.68 3.98
N GLY A 133 -17.16 -10.45 2.89
CA GLY A 133 -16.51 -10.10 1.62
C GLY A 133 -14.98 -10.16 1.66
N ASN A 134 -14.38 -10.67 2.74
CA ASN A 134 -12.93 -10.77 2.86
C ASN A 134 -12.40 -11.73 1.80
N THR A 135 -11.40 -11.26 1.05
CA THR A 135 -10.74 -12.03 0.01
C THR A 135 -9.41 -12.57 0.52
N ALA A 136 -9.16 -13.87 0.36
CA ALA A 136 -7.82 -14.44 0.55
C ALA A 136 -7.25 -14.90 -0.80
N ILE A 137 -6.01 -14.51 -1.07
CA ILE A 137 -5.28 -14.84 -2.30
C ILE A 137 -3.94 -15.44 -1.88
N ALA A 138 -3.76 -16.74 -2.11
CA ALA A 138 -2.52 -17.43 -1.74
C ALA A 138 -1.38 -17.19 -2.73
N GLY A 139 -1.72 -16.77 -3.96
CA GLY A 139 -0.76 -16.40 -5.00
C GLY A 139 -0.50 -14.89 -5.06
N THR A 140 0.03 -14.43 -6.19
CA THR A 140 0.27 -13.00 -6.45
C THR A 140 -1.02 -12.30 -6.88
N LEU A 141 -1.32 -11.16 -6.25
CA LEU A 141 -2.33 -10.23 -6.74
C LEU A 141 -1.68 -9.13 -7.58
N GLY A 142 -1.93 -9.12 -8.89
CA GLY A 142 -1.55 -8.01 -9.77
C GLY A 142 -2.69 -7.00 -9.90
N VAL A 143 -2.41 -5.71 -9.69
CA VAL A 143 -3.38 -4.62 -9.89
C VAL A 143 -2.78 -3.61 -10.87
N THR A 144 -3.49 -3.35 -11.96
CA THR A 144 -3.04 -2.45 -13.04
C THR A 144 -3.61 -1.03 -12.95
N GLY A 145 -4.63 -0.83 -12.12
CA GLY A 145 -5.25 0.47 -11.88
C GLY A 145 -4.92 1.05 -10.52
N ASP A 146 -5.44 2.25 -10.25
CA ASP A 146 -5.28 2.91 -8.96
C ASP A 146 -5.92 2.07 -7.84
N THR A 147 -5.18 1.88 -6.76
CA THR A 147 -5.67 1.17 -5.57
C THR A 147 -5.80 2.15 -4.41
N THR A 148 -7.00 2.24 -3.83
CA THR A 148 -7.20 2.97 -2.57
C THR A 148 -7.27 1.96 -1.43
N VAL A 149 -6.34 2.07 -0.48
CA VAL A 149 -6.38 1.30 0.77
C VAL A 149 -6.82 2.25 1.89
N THR A 150 -7.88 1.87 2.61
CA THR A 150 -8.30 2.57 3.81
C THR A 150 -7.85 1.78 5.03
N GLY A 151 -7.23 2.45 6.00
CA GLY A 151 -6.66 1.81 7.20
C GLY A 151 -5.19 1.45 7.06
N ALA A 152 -4.71 0.57 7.95
CA ALA A 152 -3.32 0.15 8.00
C ALA A 152 -3.06 -1.04 7.07
N THR A 153 -1.89 -1.02 6.42
CA THR A 153 -1.39 -2.13 5.61
C THR A 153 -0.18 -2.76 6.30
N VAL A 154 -0.16 -4.08 6.38
CA VAL A 154 1.01 -4.86 6.83
C VAL A 154 1.66 -5.50 5.61
N LEU A 155 2.93 -5.19 5.38
CA LEU A 155 3.75 -5.76 4.30
C LEU A 155 4.92 -6.51 4.95
N ASN A 156 5.06 -7.81 4.63
CA ASN A 156 6.14 -8.66 5.13
C ASN A 156 7.21 -8.94 4.05
N GLY A 157 7.34 -8.05 3.07
CA GLY A 157 8.32 -8.19 1.98
C GLY A 157 8.91 -6.84 1.57
N GLY A 158 8.87 -5.86 2.47
CA GLY A 158 9.21 -4.46 2.17
C GLY A 158 8.18 -3.75 1.29
N LEU A 159 8.53 -2.54 0.86
CA LEU A 159 7.73 -1.69 -0.03
C LEU A 159 8.65 -1.03 -1.05
N THR A 160 8.31 -1.11 -2.34
CA THR A 160 8.99 -0.37 -3.41
C THR A 160 7.95 0.41 -4.22
N MET A 161 8.11 1.72 -4.32
CA MET A 161 7.28 2.58 -5.16
C MET A 161 8.09 3.18 -6.31
N ASP A 162 7.47 3.26 -7.49
CA ASP A 162 8.07 3.76 -8.73
C ASP A 162 9.43 3.12 -9.04
N SER A 163 9.44 1.79 -9.08
CA SER A 163 10.58 0.91 -9.40
C SER A 163 11.82 1.00 -8.49
N ASP A 164 12.04 2.07 -7.75
CA ASP A 164 13.12 2.28 -6.77
C ASP A 164 13.09 3.64 -6.03
N LYS A 165 12.19 4.56 -6.37
CA LYS A 165 12.27 5.95 -5.85
C LYS A 165 12.01 6.08 -4.37
N PHE A 166 11.18 5.19 -3.83
CA PHE A 166 10.96 5.03 -2.40
C PHE A 166 10.96 3.54 -2.08
N THR A 167 11.91 3.11 -1.25
CA THR A 167 11.98 1.73 -0.77
C THR A 167 12.02 1.67 0.74
N VAL A 168 11.36 0.67 1.32
CA VAL A 168 11.45 0.29 2.73
C VAL A 168 11.91 -1.16 2.80
N ALA A 169 13.10 -1.39 3.35
CA ALA A 169 13.67 -2.72 3.48
C ALA A 169 12.97 -3.51 4.59
N ASP A 170 12.57 -4.75 4.29
CA ASP A 170 11.77 -5.60 5.18
C ASP A 170 12.45 -5.85 6.54
N ASP A 171 13.69 -6.34 6.52
CA ASP A 171 14.40 -6.77 7.74
C ASP A 171 14.83 -5.63 8.68
N SER A 172 14.94 -4.40 8.16
CA SER A 172 15.54 -3.27 8.91
C SER A 172 14.62 -2.07 9.07
N GLY A 173 13.58 -1.95 8.24
CA GLY A 173 12.77 -0.74 8.13
C GLY A 173 13.53 0.45 7.52
N ASN A 174 14.74 0.24 6.99
CA ASN A 174 15.52 1.31 6.37
C ASN A 174 14.82 1.84 5.13
N THR A 175 14.69 3.17 5.07
CA THR A 175 14.07 3.87 3.94
C THR A 175 15.15 4.43 3.01
N ALA A 176 15.04 4.17 1.71
CA ALA A 176 15.81 4.89 0.69
C ALA A 176 14.88 5.75 -0.17
N ILE A 177 15.24 7.03 -0.32
CA ILE A 177 14.53 8.01 -1.15
C ILE A 177 15.54 8.53 -2.17
N ALA A 178 15.31 8.22 -3.46
CA ALA A 178 16.18 8.67 -4.54
C ALA A 178 15.97 10.15 -4.92
N GLY A 179 14.79 10.70 -4.57
CA GLY A 179 14.44 12.10 -4.77
C GLY A 179 14.71 12.98 -3.53
N THR A 180 14.05 14.14 -3.49
CA THR A 180 14.10 15.04 -2.33
C THR A 180 13.10 14.61 -1.27
N LEU A 181 13.54 14.47 -0.02
CA LEU A 181 12.67 14.35 1.14
C LEU A 181 12.33 15.74 1.70
N GLY A 182 11.07 16.16 1.57
CA GLY A 182 10.55 17.34 2.26
C GLY A 182 9.92 16.96 3.59
N VAL A 183 10.30 17.65 4.68
CA VAL A 183 9.69 17.47 6.01
C VAL A 183 9.14 18.81 6.49
N THR A 184 7.86 18.85 6.84
CA THR A 184 7.18 20.09 7.29
C THR A 184 7.13 20.25 8.80
N GLY A 185 7.34 19.17 9.55
CA GLY A 185 7.39 19.19 11.01
C GLY A 185 8.81 19.05 11.56
N ASP A 186 8.91 19.01 12.89
CA ASP A 186 10.18 18.81 13.57
C ASP A 186 10.77 17.44 13.25
N THR A 187 12.06 17.41 12.95
CA THR A 187 12.82 16.17 12.72
C THR A 187 13.79 15.95 13.87
N THR A 188 13.70 14.79 14.52
CA THR A 188 14.71 14.34 15.50
C THR A 188 15.61 13.31 14.84
N VAL A 189 16.91 13.59 14.79
CA VAL A 189 17.91 12.63 14.34
C VAL A 189 18.74 12.18 15.54
N THR A 190 18.72 10.89 15.84
CA THR A 190 19.56 10.29 16.87
C THR A 190 20.82 9.72 16.23
N GLY A 191 21.99 10.16 16.65
CA GLY A 191 23.28 9.71 16.12
C GLY A 191 23.92 10.73 15.17
N ALA A 192 24.94 10.29 14.43
CA ALA A 192 25.66 11.13 13.49
C ALA A 192 24.93 11.22 12.15
N THR A 193 24.91 12.41 11.57
CA THR A 193 24.38 12.67 10.23
C THR A 193 25.52 13.01 9.30
N VAL A 194 25.55 12.39 8.11
CA VAL A 194 26.43 12.79 7.02
C VAL A 194 25.60 13.61 6.02
N LEU A 195 25.95 14.88 5.86
CA LEU A 195 25.39 15.76 4.85
C LEU A 195 26.45 15.97 3.78
N ASN A 196 26.15 15.59 2.55
CA ASN A 196 27.06 15.73 1.41
C ASN A 196 26.79 17.01 0.59
N GLY A 197 26.29 18.03 1.28
CA GLY A 197 25.94 19.34 0.80
C GLY A 197 25.97 20.31 1.98
N GLY A 198 25.89 21.62 1.68
CA GLY A 198 25.93 22.64 2.73
C GLY A 198 24.75 22.52 3.71
N LEU A 199 24.96 22.99 4.93
CA LEU A 199 23.91 23.11 5.93
C LEU A 199 23.48 24.57 6.02
N THR A 200 22.18 24.83 5.97
CA THR A 200 21.61 26.17 6.19
C THR A 200 20.46 26.05 7.19
N MET A 201 20.57 26.73 8.32
CA MET A 201 19.50 26.85 9.31
C MET A 201 18.96 28.27 9.33
N ASP A 202 17.63 28.39 9.38
CA ASP A 202 16.89 29.65 9.33
C ASP A 202 17.34 30.55 8.15
N SER A 203 17.40 29.93 6.96
CA SER A 203 17.79 30.51 5.65
C SER A 203 19.21 31.11 5.53
N ASP A 204 19.72 31.77 6.57
CA ASP A 204 20.99 32.49 6.56
C ASP A 204 21.66 32.64 7.94
N LYS A 205 21.02 32.23 9.04
CA LYS A 205 21.54 32.51 10.40
C LYS A 205 22.72 31.65 10.79
N PHE A 206 22.71 30.39 10.36
CA PHE A 206 23.81 29.47 10.52
C PHE A 206 23.99 28.70 9.22
N THR A 207 25.14 28.88 8.58
CA THR A 207 25.48 28.15 7.35
C THR A 207 26.82 27.46 7.47
N VAL A 208 26.93 26.26 6.89
CA VAL A 208 28.18 25.52 6.71
C VAL A 208 28.36 25.24 5.23
N ALA A 209 29.44 25.78 4.65
CA ALA A 209 29.75 25.59 3.24
C ALA A 209 30.33 24.19 2.98
N ASP A 210 29.76 23.45 2.05
CA ASP A 210 30.17 22.07 1.71
C ASP A 210 31.66 21.94 1.36
N GLY A 211 32.14 22.76 0.41
CA GLY A 211 33.50 22.63 -0.11
C GLY A 211 34.63 23.09 0.82
N SER A 212 34.34 23.86 1.87
CA SER A 212 35.37 24.41 2.78
C SER A 212 35.15 24.10 4.26
N GLY A 213 33.94 23.71 4.66
CA GLY A 213 33.54 23.61 6.06
C GLY A 213 33.41 24.97 6.76
N ASN A 214 33.53 26.09 6.04
CA ASN A 214 33.42 27.41 6.64
C ASN A 214 32.03 27.61 7.24
N THR A 215 32.00 28.04 8.49
CA THR A 215 30.77 28.34 9.21
C THR A 215 30.54 29.85 9.21
N ALA A 216 29.34 30.29 8.84
CA ALA A 216 28.90 31.67 9.04
C ALA A 216 27.77 31.72 10.07
N ILE A 217 27.91 32.61 11.05
CA ILE A 217 26.95 32.84 12.12
C ILE A 217 26.58 34.32 12.09
N ALA A 218 25.35 34.64 11.68
CA ALA A 218 24.90 36.03 11.59
C ALA A 218 24.58 36.63 12.98
N GLY A 219 24.33 35.77 13.97
CA GLY A 219 24.11 36.15 15.37
C GLY A 219 25.38 36.09 16.23
N THR A 220 25.19 36.06 17.55
CA THR A 220 26.28 35.91 18.51
C THR A 220 26.70 34.44 18.62
N LEU A 221 28.00 34.16 18.49
CA LEU A 221 28.59 32.87 18.86
C LEU A 221 29.00 32.90 20.34
N GLY A 222 28.27 32.15 21.18
CA GLY A 222 28.67 31.90 22.56
C GLY A 222 29.52 30.64 22.67
N VAL A 223 30.70 30.73 23.30
CA VAL A 223 31.58 29.58 23.57
C VAL A 223 31.85 29.50 25.07
N THR A 224 31.58 28.35 25.68
CA THR A 224 31.74 28.13 27.13
C THR A 224 33.04 27.43 27.51
N GLY A 225 33.70 26.78 26.55
CA GLY A 225 34.98 26.10 26.73
C GLY A 225 36.16 26.86 26.12
N ASP A 226 37.36 26.28 26.26
CA ASP A 226 38.57 26.83 25.67
C ASP A 226 38.47 26.85 24.13
N THR A 227 38.82 27.99 23.54
CA THR A 227 38.89 28.16 22.09
C THR A 227 40.34 28.26 21.65
N THR A 228 40.78 27.39 20.74
CA THR A 228 42.09 27.49 20.10
C THR A 228 41.92 28.07 18.70
N VAL A 229 42.60 29.18 18.42
CA VAL A 229 42.69 29.76 17.07
C VAL A 229 44.13 29.65 16.59
N THR A 230 44.37 28.89 15.53
CA THR A 230 45.71 28.64 14.98
C THR A 230 46.15 29.67 13.95
N GLY A 231 45.20 30.46 13.43
CA GLY A 231 45.43 31.51 12.45
C GLY A 231 45.31 32.92 13.04
N ALA A 232 45.47 33.92 12.18
CA ALA A 232 45.17 35.30 12.55
C ALA A 232 43.67 35.48 12.82
N THR A 233 43.34 36.25 13.85
CA THR A 233 41.96 36.63 14.16
C THR A 233 41.77 38.11 13.83
N VAL A 234 40.71 38.43 13.08
CA VAL A 234 40.27 39.81 12.86
C VAL A 234 39.07 40.06 13.75
N LEU A 235 39.23 40.98 14.69
CA LEU A 235 38.15 41.47 15.55
C LEU A 235 37.83 42.90 15.12
N ASN A 236 36.64 43.10 14.56
CA ASN A 236 36.15 44.43 14.16
C ASN A 236 35.46 45.18 15.30
N GLY A 237 35.39 44.56 16.48
CA GLY A 237 34.98 45.22 17.72
C GLY A 237 36.14 45.14 18.71
N GLY A 238 36.02 45.90 19.81
CA GLY A 238 37.01 45.88 20.88
C GLY A 238 37.22 44.48 21.46
N LEU A 239 38.39 44.25 22.06
CA LEU A 239 38.72 43.02 22.77
C LEU A 239 38.61 43.27 24.27
N THR A 240 37.99 42.36 25.01
CA THR A 240 37.94 42.39 26.47
C THR A 240 38.19 40.99 26.99
N MET A 241 39.26 40.80 27.75
CA MET A 241 39.56 39.55 28.45
C MET A 241 39.42 39.73 29.94
N ASP A 242 38.80 38.73 30.57
CA ASP A 242 38.49 38.70 32.01
C ASP A 242 37.79 39.99 32.47
N SER A 243 36.74 40.37 31.72
CA SER A 243 35.86 41.54 31.88
C SER A 243 36.51 42.94 31.88
N ASP A 244 37.70 43.11 32.44
CA ASP A 244 38.39 44.39 32.59
C ASP A 244 39.92 44.28 32.69
N LYS A 245 40.51 43.07 32.74
CA LYS A 245 41.96 42.91 32.98
C LYS A 245 42.82 43.28 31.78
N PHE A 246 42.33 42.99 30.59
CA PHE A 246 42.95 43.37 29.34
C PHE A 246 41.86 43.82 28.36
N THR A 247 41.87 45.09 27.99
CA THR A 247 40.92 45.64 27.02
C THR A 247 41.63 46.36 25.90
N VAL A 248 41.11 46.23 24.68
CA VAL A 248 41.50 47.00 23.50
C VAL A 248 40.27 47.73 22.99
N ALA A 249 40.27 49.05 23.07
CA ALA A 249 39.13 49.86 22.65
C ALA A 249 39.04 49.96 21.12
N ASP A 250 37.90 49.60 20.55
CA ASP A 250 37.66 49.52 19.10
C ASP A 250 38.07 50.80 18.34
N ASN A 251 37.49 51.94 18.72
CA ASN A 251 37.67 53.20 17.99
C ASN A 251 39.07 53.82 18.11
N THR A 252 39.90 53.40 19.07
CA THR A 252 41.18 54.07 19.37
C THR A 252 42.39 53.14 19.33
N GLY A 253 42.18 51.83 19.45
CA GLY A 253 43.26 50.86 19.68
C GLY A 253 43.90 50.95 21.06
N ASN A 254 43.40 51.83 21.95
CA ASN A 254 43.97 51.99 23.28
C ASN A 254 43.86 50.68 24.06
N THR A 255 44.99 50.23 24.59
CA THR A 255 45.07 49.03 25.42
C THR A 255 45.10 49.42 26.89
N ALA A 256 44.21 48.86 27.70
CA ALA A 256 44.26 48.97 29.16
C ALA A 256 44.63 47.61 29.77
N ILE A 257 45.61 47.63 30.68
CA ILE A 257 46.10 46.46 31.41
C ILE A 257 45.99 46.79 32.90
N ALA A 258 45.07 46.15 33.61
CA ALA A 258 44.85 46.41 35.04
C ALA A 258 45.95 45.80 35.92
N GLY A 259 46.63 44.76 35.42
CA GLY A 259 47.77 44.13 36.07
C GLY A 259 49.12 44.73 35.66
N THR A 260 50.19 43.99 35.94
CA THR A 260 51.55 44.36 35.49
C THR A 260 51.74 44.00 34.02
N LEU A 261 52.17 44.96 33.21
CA LEU A 261 52.69 44.70 31.86
C LEU A 261 54.18 44.38 31.94
N GLY A 262 54.55 43.13 31.67
CA GLY A 262 55.95 42.74 31.47
C GLY A 262 56.32 42.82 29.98
N VAL A 263 57.41 43.52 29.66
CA VAL A 263 57.97 43.57 28.29
C VAL A 263 59.41 43.08 28.36
N THR A 264 59.74 42.03 27.61
CA THR A 264 61.09 41.45 27.57
C THR A 264 61.97 42.02 26.45
N GLY A 265 61.36 42.68 25.45
CA GLY A 265 62.06 43.35 24.36
C GLY A 265 62.13 44.86 24.54
N ASP A 266 62.71 45.54 23.55
CA ASP A 266 62.76 47.00 23.53
C ASP A 266 61.34 47.59 23.42
N THR A 267 61.08 48.65 24.18
CA THR A 267 59.84 49.42 24.10
C THR A 267 60.13 50.80 23.53
N THR A 268 59.47 51.16 22.43
CA THR A 268 59.50 52.52 21.88
C THR A 268 58.20 53.24 22.24
N VAL A 269 58.29 54.34 22.96
CA VAL A 269 57.14 55.21 23.23
C VAL A 269 57.30 56.51 22.45
N THR A 270 56.32 56.83 21.62
CA THR A 270 56.24 58.11 20.93
C THR A 270 55.30 59.03 21.71
N GLY A 271 55.79 60.20 22.14
CA GLY A 271 55.04 61.14 22.96
C GLY A 271 55.42 61.12 24.44
N ALA A 272 54.60 61.75 25.27
CA ALA A 272 54.87 61.89 26.71
C ALA A 272 54.55 60.58 27.46
N THR A 273 55.44 60.19 28.37
CA THR A 273 55.22 59.07 29.30
C THR A 273 55.07 59.62 30.71
N VAL A 274 54.03 59.17 31.43
CA VAL A 274 53.83 59.49 32.86
C VAL A 274 54.05 58.21 33.66
N LEU A 275 55.05 58.23 34.54
CA LEU A 275 55.36 57.15 35.47
C LEU A 275 55.05 57.62 36.88
N ASN A 276 54.01 57.05 37.51
CA ASN A 276 53.63 57.38 38.89
C ASN A 276 54.41 56.55 39.94
N GLY A 277 55.29 55.65 39.49
CA GLY A 277 56.20 54.86 40.32
C GLY A 277 57.67 55.21 40.04
N GLY A 278 58.58 54.42 40.62
CA GLY A 278 60.01 54.55 40.32
C GLY A 278 60.36 54.05 38.92
N LEU A 279 61.33 54.70 38.28
CA LEU A 279 62.00 54.22 37.08
C LEU A 279 63.38 53.72 37.47
N THR A 280 63.64 52.43 37.28
CA THR A 280 64.99 51.85 37.43
C THR A 280 65.51 51.51 36.05
N MET A 281 66.70 52.00 35.73
CA MET A 281 67.41 51.69 34.50
C MET A 281 68.83 51.29 34.87
N ASP A 282 69.45 50.46 34.03
CA ASP A 282 70.88 50.17 34.15
C ASP A 282 71.67 51.48 34.05
N SER A 283 72.72 51.58 34.88
CA SER A 283 73.48 52.82 35.08
C SER A 283 74.10 53.40 33.80
N ASP A 284 74.26 52.58 32.76
CA ASP A 284 74.85 52.95 31.47
C ASP A 284 73.80 53.09 30.35
N LYS A 285 72.50 52.93 30.63
CA LYS A 285 71.43 52.86 29.61
C LYS A 285 70.48 54.05 29.55
N PHE A 286 70.55 54.97 30.51
CA PHE A 286 69.76 56.20 30.42
C PHE A 286 70.48 57.25 29.58
N THR A 287 70.03 57.44 28.34
CA THR A 287 70.50 58.52 27.47
C THR A 287 69.32 59.45 27.15
N VAL A 288 69.43 60.71 27.54
CA VAL A 288 68.49 61.76 27.11
C VAL A 288 69.10 62.43 25.89
N ALA A 289 68.52 62.21 24.72
CA ALA A 289 68.86 62.92 23.50
C ALA A 289 67.78 63.98 23.27
N ASP A 290 68.04 65.24 23.63
CA ASP A 290 67.20 66.36 23.21
C ASP A 290 68.06 67.62 23.00
N ASP A 291 67.68 68.39 21.98
CA ASP A 291 68.12 69.77 21.72
C ASP A 291 67.29 70.80 22.55
N SER A 292 66.35 70.35 23.39
CA SER A 292 65.40 71.18 24.17
C SER A 292 64.93 70.65 25.55
N GLY A 293 65.50 69.56 26.09
CA GLY A 293 64.90 68.82 27.21
C GLY A 293 65.49 69.19 28.57
N ASN A 294 64.74 69.91 29.40
CA ASN A 294 65.14 70.21 30.78
C ASN A 294 64.91 68.98 31.68
N THR A 295 65.96 68.22 32.00
CA THR A 295 65.87 67.14 32.99
C THR A 295 65.94 67.75 34.40
N ALA A 296 64.79 68.08 34.98
CA ALA A 296 64.71 68.54 36.37
C ALA A 296 64.70 67.33 37.33
N ILE A 297 65.87 66.92 37.81
CA ILE A 297 66.00 65.91 38.87
C ILE A 297 65.98 66.63 40.21
N ALA A 298 64.85 66.61 40.90
CA ALA A 298 64.67 67.34 42.16
C ALA A 298 65.37 66.68 43.37
N ASP A 299 65.77 65.40 43.27
CA ASP A 299 66.44 64.67 44.36
C ASP A 299 67.35 63.57 43.78
N LEU A 300 68.57 63.92 43.37
CA LEU A 300 69.58 62.94 42.96
C LEU A 300 70.35 62.45 44.19
N VAL A 301 69.95 61.30 44.74
CA VAL A 301 70.74 60.63 45.79
C VAL A 301 71.77 59.71 45.14
N LEU A 302 73.00 60.20 45.00
CA LEU A 302 74.13 59.43 44.49
C LEU A 302 74.68 58.51 45.60
N HIS A 303 74.32 57.22 45.60
CA HIS A 303 74.96 56.25 46.49
C HIS A 303 76.33 55.84 45.94
N MET A 304 77.37 56.61 46.27
CA MET A 304 78.76 56.19 46.07
C MET A 304 79.10 55.08 47.07
N SER A 305 79.08 53.82 46.64
CA SER A 305 79.75 52.75 47.39
C SER A 305 81.26 52.96 47.26
N CYS A 306 81.87 53.55 48.29
CA CYS A 306 83.32 53.58 48.43
C CYS A 306 83.84 52.15 48.56
N CYS A 307 84.56 51.66 47.55
CA CYS A 307 85.47 50.52 47.73
C CYS A 307 86.42 50.87 48.87
N SER A 308 86.32 50.14 49.98
CA SER A 308 87.42 50.03 50.92
C SER A 308 88.43 49.07 50.28
N SER A 309 89.65 49.59 50.13
CA SER A 309 90.88 49.00 49.56
C SER A 309 91.12 47.53 49.87
#